data_AF-A0A9X2RSW0-F1
#
_entry.id   AF-A0A9X2RSW0-F1
#
_cell.length_a   1.000
_cell.length_b   1.000
_cell.length_c   1.000
_cell.angle_alpha   90.00
_cell.angle_beta   90.00
_cell.angle_gamma   90.00
#
_symmetry.space_group_name_H-M   'P 1'
#
loop_
_entity.id
_entity.type
_entity.pdbx_description
1 polymer ?
#
loop_
_entity_poly.entity_id
_entity_poly.type
_entity_poly.pdbx_seq_one_letter_code
_entity_poly.pdbx_strand_id
1 'polypeptide(L)'
;MAEHRNPSVPAQGSASLRSDARRNRALVLQAARSAFEEAGLGVPLGEIARRAGVGTGTVYRHFPSKTDLFRATVSDRVRLFTDTARELAYADDPGGVFYRYLSAVIRLTVRNKGLCDALEGLGSRFDASPGVETDFREALSALLRRAQQADAVRKDVTIDDLMALLMGCLSMEQRRGPGVAPGRMTALACDSLRPGRNVTKLPPNPPVSRNETRCAVCDGPVPSARTGRPARYCGAPCRQKAHRERARARTAPGGPGAAGDAADVADVGGLSEVVLEAEV
;
A
#
# COMPACT_ATOMS: atom_id res chain seq x y z
N MET A 1 45.81 21.65 45.62
CA MET A 1 44.76 21.82 44.61
C MET A 1 45.02 20.79 43.51
N ALA A 2 44.29 19.69 43.50
CA ALA A 2 44.38 18.66 42.46
C ALA A 2 42.97 18.47 41.87
N GLU A 3 42.81 18.90 40.63
CA GLU A 3 41.54 18.96 39.92
C GLU A 3 41.23 17.59 39.32
N HIS A 4 40.20 16.92 39.86
CA HIS A 4 39.69 15.64 39.38
C HIS A 4 38.92 15.86 38.08
N ARG A 5 39.56 15.59 36.94
CA ARG A 5 38.94 15.62 35.61
C ARG A 5 38.09 14.36 35.43
N ASN A 6 36.77 14.54 35.47
CA ASN A 6 35.76 13.51 35.26
C ASN A 6 35.76 13.05 33.78
N PRO A 7 35.95 11.75 33.44
CA PRO A 7 35.82 11.28 32.08
C PRO A 7 34.34 11.13 31.70
N SER A 8 33.91 11.92 30.73
CA SER A 8 32.58 11.88 30.14
C SER A 8 32.37 10.55 29.39
N VAL A 9 31.41 9.75 29.84
CA VAL A 9 30.94 8.55 29.12
C VAL A 9 30.25 8.98 27.82
N PRO A 10 30.61 8.44 26.64
CA PRO A 10 29.98 8.84 25.39
C PRO A 10 28.55 8.30 25.28
N ALA A 11 27.66 9.10 24.68
CA ALA A 11 26.22 8.88 24.50
C ALA A 11 25.85 7.77 23.50
N GLN A 12 26.43 6.57 23.62
CA GLN A 12 26.21 5.44 22.71
C GLN A 12 24.91 4.65 22.98
N GLY A 13 24.22 4.90 24.10
CA GLY A 13 23.03 4.13 24.48
C GLY A 13 21.75 4.41 23.68
N SER A 14 21.56 5.62 23.15
CA SER A 14 20.26 6.00 22.55
C SER A 14 20.04 5.45 21.13
N ALA A 15 21.10 5.31 20.33
CA ALA A 15 21.02 4.77 18.97
C ALA A 15 20.86 3.24 18.97
N SER A 16 21.58 2.53 19.86
CA SER A 16 21.45 1.08 20.05
C SER A 16 20.03 0.69 20.46
N LEU A 17 19.44 1.39 21.43
CA LEU A 17 18.08 1.10 21.92
C LEU A 17 17.00 1.30 20.83
N ARG A 18 17.18 2.26 19.92
CA ARG A 18 16.27 2.46 18.77
C ARG A 18 16.41 1.35 17.73
N SER A 19 17.64 0.87 17.51
CA SER A 19 17.91 -0.28 16.63
C SER A 19 17.24 -1.55 17.16
N ASP A 20 17.39 -1.82 18.46
CA ASP A 20 16.79 -2.99 19.11
C ASP A 20 15.26 -2.92 19.13
N ALA A 21 14.68 -1.75 19.39
CA ALA A 21 13.23 -1.55 19.31
C ALA A 21 12.68 -1.79 17.89
N ARG A 22 13.40 -1.34 16.84
CA ARG A 22 13.01 -1.60 15.44
C ARG A 22 13.09 -3.09 15.10
N ARG A 23 14.17 -3.78 15.49
CA ARG A 23 14.34 -5.22 15.28
C ARG A 23 13.26 -6.01 16.00
N ASN A 24 12.99 -5.70 17.28
CA ASN A 24 11.94 -6.34 18.05
C ASN A 24 10.56 -6.13 17.42
N ARG A 25 10.29 -4.92 16.93
CA ARG A 25 9.05 -4.65 16.20
C ARG A 25 8.91 -5.51 14.95
N ALA A 26 9.97 -5.65 14.15
CA ALA A 26 9.94 -6.48 12.94
C ALA A 26 9.69 -7.97 13.27
N LEU A 27 10.36 -8.51 14.31
CA LEU A 27 10.16 -9.88 14.78
C LEU A 27 8.71 -10.13 15.23
N VAL A 28 8.12 -9.17 15.96
CA VAL A 28 6.72 -9.25 16.40
C VAL A 28 5.77 -9.25 15.21
N LEU A 29 5.99 -8.40 14.21
CA LEU A 29 5.15 -8.33 13.01
C LEU A 29 5.26 -9.62 12.18
N GLN A 30 6.45 -10.21 12.08
CA GLN A 30 6.66 -11.50 11.43
C GLN A 30 5.92 -12.64 12.15
N ALA A 31 6.09 -12.75 13.47
CA ALA A 31 5.40 -13.77 14.25
C ALA A 31 3.87 -13.59 14.21
N ALA A 32 3.39 -12.33 14.22
CA ALA A 32 1.97 -12.02 14.12
C ALA A 32 1.38 -12.45 12.78
N ARG A 33 2.09 -12.26 11.65
CA ARG A 33 1.64 -12.74 10.33
C ARG A 33 1.36 -14.23 10.34
N SER A 34 2.36 -15.03 10.71
CA SER A 34 2.23 -16.50 10.73
C SER A 34 1.13 -16.94 11.70
N ALA A 35 1.04 -16.32 12.87
CA ALA A 35 0.01 -16.66 13.86
C ALA A 35 -1.42 -16.32 13.38
N PHE A 36 -1.61 -15.20 12.68
CA PHE A 36 -2.91 -14.83 12.11
C PHE A 36 -3.27 -15.67 10.88
N GLU A 37 -2.30 -16.14 10.10
CA GLU A 37 -2.52 -17.07 8.99
C GLU A 37 -2.98 -18.45 9.49
N GLU A 38 -2.40 -18.94 10.58
CA GLU A 38 -2.73 -20.25 11.15
C GLU A 38 -4.05 -20.27 11.94
N ALA A 39 -4.24 -19.28 12.82
CA ALA A 39 -5.29 -19.32 13.85
C ALA A 39 -6.22 -18.10 13.80
N GLY A 40 -6.09 -17.24 12.78
CA GLY A 40 -6.86 -16.01 12.65
C GLY A 40 -6.65 -15.05 13.82
N LEU A 41 -7.59 -14.12 14.02
CA LEU A 41 -7.61 -13.19 15.14
C LEU A 41 -7.94 -13.87 16.49
N GLY A 42 -7.90 -15.20 16.61
CA GLY A 42 -8.08 -15.92 17.87
C GLY A 42 -6.81 -15.94 18.74
N VAL A 43 -5.63 -15.90 18.12
CA VAL A 43 -4.34 -16.12 18.81
C VAL A 43 -4.02 -15.09 19.90
N PRO A 44 -3.67 -15.48 21.14
CA PRO A 44 -3.32 -14.53 22.20
C PRO A 44 -2.04 -13.71 21.90
N LEU A 45 -1.97 -12.45 22.32
CA LEU A 45 -0.76 -11.62 22.16
C LEU A 45 0.46 -12.24 22.86
N GLY A 46 0.24 -12.92 24.00
CA GLY A 46 1.31 -13.63 24.70
C GLY A 46 1.94 -14.75 23.87
N GLU A 47 1.13 -15.47 23.09
CA GLU A 47 1.62 -16.51 22.17
C GLU A 47 2.42 -15.89 21.01
N ILE A 48 1.97 -14.75 20.47
CA ILE A 48 2.74 -14.00 19.47
C ILE A 48 4.09 -13.52 20.04
N ALA A 49 4.10 -12.99 21.26
CA ALA A 49 5.32 -12.55 21.94
C ALA A 49 6.33 -13.69 22.11
N ARG A 50 5.83 -14.87 22.54
CA ARG A 50 6.61 -16.10 22.67
C ARG A 50 7.22 -16.51 21.33
N ARG A 51 6.43 -16.54 20.25
CA ARG A 51 6.90 -16.86 18.89
C ARG A 51 7.94 -15.87 18.37
N ALA A 52 7.80 -14.59 18.71
CA ALA A 52 8.75 -13.54 18.34
C ALA A 52 10.02 -13.50 19.20
N GLY A 53 10.10 -14.30 20.27
CA GLY A 53 11.24 -14.29 21.19
C GLY A 53 11.37 -13.00 22.00
N VAL A 54 10.27 -12.25 22.18
CA VAL A 54 10.27 -10.98 22.93
C VAL A 54 9.37 -11.05 24.17
N GLY A 55 9.67 -10.24 25.18
CA GLY A 55 8.82 -10.12 26.37
C GLY A 55 7.42 -9.59 26.03
N THR A 56 6.40 -10.11 26.70
CA THR A 56 5.00 -9.66 26.52
C THR A 56 4.83 -8.17 26.75
N GLY A 57 5.51 -7.60 27.76
CA GLY A 57 5.52 -6.17 28.03
C GLY A 57 6.07 -5.31 26.86
N THR A 58 7.02 -5.84 26.08
CA THR A 58 7.54 -5.17 24.88
C THR A 58 6.48 -5.11 23.78
N VAL A 59 5.72 -6.19 23.60
CA VAL A 59 4.61 -6.23 22.63
C VAL A 59 3.52 -5.24 23.03
N TYR A 60 3.05 -5.26 24.28
CA TYR A 60 2.02 -4.34 24.76
C TYR A 60 2.43 -2.85 24.68
N ARG A 61 3.72 -2.54 24.87
CA ARG A 61 4.24 -1.16 24.70
C ARG A 61 4.20 -0.68 23.25
N HIS A 62 4.38 -1.58 22.28
CA HIS A 62 4.39 -1.24 20.85
C HIS A 62 3.03 -1.39 20.18
N PHE A 63 2.17 -2.23 20.75
CA PHE A 63 0.86 -2.59 20.24
C PHE A 63 -0.11 -2.71 21.44
N PRO A 64 -0.73 -1.59 21.85
CA PRO A 64 -1.61 -1.56 23.02
C PRO A 64 -2.80 -2.52 22.90
N SER A 65 -3.29 -2.76 21.68
CA SER A 65 -4.36 -3.71 21.40
C SER A 65 -3.99 -4.72 20.31
N LYS A 66 -4.73 -5.83 20.27
CA LYS A 66 -4.68 -6.83 19.20
C LYS A 66 -4.99 -6.21 17.84
N THR A 67 -5.93 -5.27 17.81
CA THR A 67 -6.31 -4.53 16.61
C THR A 67 -5.16 -3.66 16.12
N ASP A 68 -4.40 -3.03 17.01
CA ASP A 68 -3.20 -2.24 16.64
C ASP A 68 -2.10 -3.12 16.05
N LEU A 69 -1.85 -4.28 16.68
CA LEU A 69 -0.90 -5.27 16.16
C LEU A 69 -1.33 -5.75 14.78
N PHE A 70 -2.60 -6.08 14.62
CA PHE A 70 -3.16 -6.54 13.36
C PHE A 70 -3.05 -5.48 12.25
N ARG A 71 -3.42 -4.23 12.54
CA ARG A 71 -3.28 -3.09 11.61
C ARG A 71 -1.84 -2.85 11.19
N ALA A 72 -0.91 -2.92 12.14
CA ALA A 72 0.51 -2.79 11.85
C ALA A 72 1.03 -3.96 11.03
N THR A 73 0.56 -5.19 11.30
CA THR A 73 0.95 -6.41 10.57
C THR A 73 0.51 -6.34 9.11
N VAL A 74 -0.73 -5.90 8.86
CA VAL A 74 -1.24 -5.66 7.50
C VAL A 74 -0.45 -4.55 6.81
N SER A 75 -0.23 -3.42 7.48
CA SER A 75 0.51 -2.29 6.89
C SER A 75 1.94 -2.68 6.52
N ASP A 76 2.61 -3.46 7.36
CA ASP A 76 3.95 -4.00 7.11
C ASP A 76 3.96 -4.92 5.89
N ARG A 77 2.94 -5.79 5.75
CA ARG A 77 2.82 -6.67 4.60
C ARG A 77 2.61 -5.92 3.29
N VAL A 78 1.75 -4.89 3.30
CA VAL A 78 1.54 -4.05 2.11
C VAL A 78 2.82 -3.30 1.76
N ARG A 79 3.58 -2.80 2.75
CA ARG A 79 4.89 -2.17 2.50
C ARG A 79 5.89 -3.13 1.85
N LEU A 80 5.97 -4.38 2.32
CA LEU A 80 6.81 -5.39 1.67
C LEU A 80 6.44 -5.60 0.20
N PHE A 81 5.14 -5.66 -0.12
CA PHE A 81 4.70 -5.73 -1.51
C PHE A 81 5.07 -4.47 -2.31
N THR A 82 4.88 -3.29 -1.72
CA THR A 82 5.28 -2.00 -2.31
C THR A 82 6.76 -1.97 -2.65
N ASP A 83 7.62 -2.35 -1.71
CA ASP A 83 9.08 -2.33 -1.90
C ASP A 83 9.50 -3.36 -2.95
N THR A 84 8.91 -4.55 -2.92
CA THR A 84 9.11 -5.57 -3.98
C THR A 84 8.72 -5.04 -5.36
N ALA A 85 7.57 -4.35 -5.49
CA ALA A 85 7.14 -3.78 -6.76
C ALA A 85 8.09 -2.69 -7.26
N ARG A 86 8.65 -1.88 -6.34
CA ARG A 86 9.66 -0.86 -6.68
C ARG A 86 10.94 -1.49 -7.21
N GLU A 87 11.41 -2.56 -6.58
CA GLU A 87 12.61 -3.30 -7.02
C GLU A 87 12.38 -3.93 -8.40
N LEU A 88 11.28 -4.65 -8.58
CA LEU A 88 10.96 -5.34 -9.83
C LEU A 88 10.74 -4.39 -11.02
N ALA A 89 10.46 -3.10 -10.77
CA ALA A 89 10.34 -2.11 -11.84
C ALA A 89 11.66 -1.89 -12.62
N TYR A 90 12.79 -2.30 -12.04
CA TYR A 90 14.12 -2.19 -12.64
C TYR A 90 14.66 -3.52 -13.20
N ALA A 91 13.88 -4.62 -13.15
CA ALA A 91 14.32 -5.92 -13.63
C ALA A 91 14.44 -5.99 -15.17
N ASP A 92 15.30 -6.91 -15.65
CA ASP A 92 15.60 -7.11 -17.07
C ASP A 92 14.44 -7.74 -17.87
N ASP A 93 13.54 -8.48 -17.21
CA ASP A 93 12.30 -9.02 -17.79
C ASP A 93 11.05 -8.37 -17.16
N PRO A 94 10.69 -7.14 -17.56
CA PRO A 94 9.53 -6.43 -17.00
C PRO A 94 8.21 -7.19 -17.12
N GLY A 95 8.02 -7.94 -18.20
CA GLY A 95 6.80 -8.68 -18.47
C GLY A 95 6.65 -9.87 -17.53
N GLY A 96 7.67 -10.73 -17.47
CA GLY A 96 7.62 -11.91 -16.61
C GLY A 96 7.58 -11.56 -15.12
N VAL A 97 8.32 -10.52 -14.67
CA VAL A 97 8.26 -10.11 -13.26
C VAL A 97 6.91 -9.50 -12.89
N PHE A 98 6.27 -8.75 -13.79
CA PHE A 98 4.93 -8.21 -13.55
C PHE A 98 3.91 -9.31 -13.27
N TYR A 99 3.83 -10.32 -14.14
CA TYR A 99 2.86 -11.42 -13.97
C TYR A 99 3.16 -12.31 -12.76
N ARG A 100 4.45 -12.58 -12.50
CA ARG A 100 4.87 -13.31 -11.29
C ARG A 100 4.51 -12.54 -10.02
N TYR A 101 4.74 -11.24 -10.01
CA TYR A 101 4.39 -10.37 -8.89
C TYR A 101 2.88 -10.37 -8.59
N LEU A 102 2.02 -10.18 -9.61
CA LEU A 102 0.56 -10.22 -9.41
C LEU A 102 0.11 -11.58 -8.85
N SER A 103 0.68 -12.67 -9.37
CA SER A 103 0.38 -14.02 -8.90
C SER A 103 0.83 -14.24 -7.45
N ALA A 104 2.01 -13.76 -7.09
CA ALA A 104 2.56 -13.84 -5.73
C ALA A 104 1.71 -13.06 -4.73
N VAL A 105 1.34 -11.81 -5.05
CA VAL A 105 0.50 -10.97 -4.17
C VAL A 105 -0.80 -11.68 -3.82
N ILE A 106 -1.52 -12.23 -4.81
CA ILE A 106 -2.79 -12.93 -4.55
C ILE A 106 -2.55 -14.20 -3.73
N ARG A 107 -1.59 -15.05 -4.11
CA ARG A 107 -1.31 -16.31 -3.38
C ARG A 107 -0.96 -16.06 -1.91
N LEU A 108 -0.13 -15.05 -1.65
CA LEU A 108 0.31 -14.68 -0.31
C LEU A 108 -0.79 -14.01 0.51
N THR A 109 -1.78 -13.40 -0.15
CA THR A 109 -2.88 -12.73 0.54
C THR A 109 -4.04 -13.67 0.83
N VAL A 110 -4.36 -14.60 -0.08
CA VAL A 110 -5.53 -15.51 0.08
C VAL A 110 -5.49 -16.32 1.37
N ARG A 111 -4.30 -16.65 1.89
CA ARG A 111 -4.18 -17.40 3.16
C ARG A 111 -4.35 -16.54 4.41
N ASN A 112 -4.33 -15.22 4.27
CA ASN A 112 -4.41 -14.28 5.37
C ASN A 112 -5.76 -13.55 5.33
N LYS A 113 -6.78 -14.18 5.94
CA LYS A 113 -8.14 -13.63 5.98
C LYS A 113 -8.17 -12.18 6.46
N GLY A 114 -7.36 -11.86 7.46
CA GLY A 114 -7.31 -10.51 7.97
C GLY A 114 -6.71 -9.51 6.97
N LEU A 115 -5.66 -9.90 6.24
CA LEU A 115 -5.13 -9.07 5.15
C LEU A 115 -6.16 -8.89 4.02
N CYS A 116 -6.95 -9.92 3.72
CA CYS A 116 -8.06 -9.82 2.75
C CYS A 116 -9.13 -8.85 3.21
N ASP A 117 -9.67 -9.03 4.43
CA ASP A 117 -10.70 -8.16 4.99
C ASP A 117 -10.21 -6.69 5.05
N ALA A 118 -8.91 -6.48 5.27
CA ALA A 118 -8.28 -5.16 5.25
C ALA A 118 -8.13 -4.56 3.83
N LEU A 119 -7.66 -5.34 2.85
CA LEU A 119 -7.53 -4.90 1.46
C LEU A 119 -8.90 -4.63 0.81
N GLU A 120 -9.91 -5.46 1.12
CA GLU A 120 -11.30 -5.21 0.73
C GLU A 120 -11.86 -3.96 1.45
N GLY A 121 -11.41 -3.72 2.68
CA GLY A 121 -11.75 -2.56 3.51
C GLY A 121 -11.09 -1.23 3.11
N LEU A 122 -10.09 -1.22 2.22
CA LEU A 122 -9.49 0.00 1.65
C LEU A 122 -10.51 0.84 0.86
N GLY A 123 -11.71 0.30 0.57
CA GLY A 123 -12.84 1.04 0.03
C GLY A 123 -13.75 1.75 1.06
N SER A 124 -13.67 1.46 2.37
CA SER A 124 -14.59 2.10 3.34
C SER A 124 -14.26 2.00 4.85
N ARG A 125 -13.41 1.10 5.35
CA ARG A 125 -13.28 0.88 6.83
C ARG A 125 -11.92 0.46 7.38
N PHE A 126 -10.93 0.15 6.55
CA PHE A 126 -9.59 -0.15 7.03
C PHE A 126 -8.63 0.97 6.67
N ASP A 127 -8.49 1.97 7.55
CA ASP A 127 -7.43 2.99 7.41
C ASP A 127 -6.07 2.32 7.67
N ALA A 128 -5.49 1.64 6.67
CA ALA A 128 -4.06 1.35 6.69
C ALA A 128 -3.30 2.65 7.06
N SER A 129 -2.11 2.53 7.65
CA SER A 129 -1.32 3.71 8.02
C SER A 129 -1.30 4.73 6.86
N PRO A 130 -1.48 6.04 7.13
CA PRO A 130 -1.59 7.03 6.08
C PRO A 130 -0.45 6.89 5.05
N GLY A 131 -0.80 6.87 3.76
CA GLY A 131 0.15 6.76 2.66
C GLY A 131 0.45 5.33 2.18
N VAL A 132 0.20 4.27 2.97
CA VAL A 132 0.52 2.89 2.55
C VAL A 132 -0.20 2.47 1.27
N GLU A 133 -1.49 2.82 1.14
CA GLU A 133 -2.26 2.55 -0.08
C GLU A 133 -1.73 3.36 -1.27
N THR A 134 -1.45 4.64 -1.06
CA THR A 134 -0.88 5.53 -2.08
C THR A 134 0.44 4.99 -2.59
N ASP A 135 1.35 4.63 -1.69
CA ASP A 135 2.68 4.09 -2.02
C ASP A 135 2.57 2.79 -2.81
N PHE A 136 1.68 1.88 -2.38
CA PHE A 136 1.43 0.62 -3.07
C PHE A 136 0.90 0.86 -4.50
N ARG A 137 -0.07 1.77 -4.64
CA ARG A 137 -0.65 2.15 -5.94
C ARG A 137 0.40 2.76 -6.86
N GLU A 138 1.26 3.62 -6.34
CA GLU A 138 2.35 4.24 -7.11
C GLU A 138 3.40 3.23 -7.56
N ALA A 139 3.83 2.32 -6.67
CA ALA A 139 4.77 1.26 -7.00
C ALA A 139 4.21 0.31 -8.06
N LEU A 140 2.95 -0.10 -7.91
CA LEU A 140 2.28 -0.95 -8.89
C LEU A 140 2.07 -0.24 -10.23
N SER A 141 1.81 1.07 -10.23
CA SER A 141 1.73 1.88 -11.44
C SER A 141 3.08 1.96 -12.17
N ALA A 142 4.20 2.06 -11.44
CA ALA A 142 5.52 2.02 -12.04
C ALA A 142 5.81 0.67 -12.70
N LEU A 143 5.50 -0.43 -12.01
CA LEU A 143 5.68 -1.79 -12.53
C LEU A 143 4.82 -2.05 -13.78
N LEU A 144 3.54 -1.63 -13.75
CA LEU A 144 2.62 -1.71 -14.90
C LEU A 144 3.18 -0.93 -16.10
N ARG A 145 3.61 0.32 -15.88
CA ARG A 145 4.19 1.15 -16.96
C ARG A 145 5.41 0.50 -17.59
N ARG A 146 6.28 -0.12 -16.79
CA ARG A 146 7.47 -0.81 -17.29
C ARG A 146 7.09 -2.04 -18.15
N ALA A 147 6.11 -2.82 -17.71
CA ALA A 147 5.61 -3.97 -18.48
C ALA A 147 4.91 -3.54 -19.79
N GLN A 148 4.19 -2.41 -19.78
CA GLN A 148 3.59 -1.81 -20.98
C GLN A 148 4.62 -1.27 -21.95
N GLN A 149 5.71 -0.68 -21.46
CA GLN A 149 6.84 -0.21 -22.29
C GLN A 149 7.58 -1.36 -22.97
N ALA A 150 7.60 -2.55 -22.34
CA ALA A 150 8.14 -3.78 -22.92
C ALA A 150 7.14 -4.50 -23.85
N ASP A 151 5.98 -3.88 -24.15
CA ASP A 151 4.88 -4.47 -24.92
C ASP A 151 4.41 -5.84 -24.39
N ALA A 152 4.66 -6.13 -23.11
CA ALA A 152 4.22 -7.37 -22.45
C ALA A 152 2.79 -7.26 -21.91
N VAL A 153 2.30 -6.04 -21.70
CA VAL A 153 0.96 -5.73 -21.20
C VAL A 153 0.30 -4.71 -22.14
N ARG A 154 -1.00 -4.87 -22.40
CA ARG A 154 -1.79 -3.93 -23.21
C ARG A 154 -1.80 -2.50 -22.64
N LYS A 155 -1.73 -1.50 -23.52
CA LYS A 155 -1.51 -0.08 -23.16
C LYS A 155 -2.75 0.67 -22.67
N ASP A 156 -3.92 0.07 -22.84
CA ASP A 156 -5.21 0.63 -22.43
C ASP A 156 -5.63 0.20 -21.02
N VAL A 157 -4.86 -0.64 -20.34
CA VAL A 157 -5.06 -0.97 -18.93
C VAL A 157 -4.55 0.16 -18.04
N THR A 158 -5.42 0.66 -17.18
CA THR A 158 -5.07 1.67 -16.17
C THR A 158 -4.71 1.02 -14.84
N ILE A 159 -4.12 1.82 -13.94
CA ILE A 159 -3.86 1.36 -12.57
C ILE A 159 -5.17 1.07 -11.81
N ASP A 160 -6.23 1.81 -12.11
CA ASP A 160 -7.53 1.60 -11.46
C ASP A 160 -8.15 0.27 -11.89
N ASP A 161 -8.02 -0.11 -13.18
CA ASP A 161 -8.42 -1.42 -13.68
C ASP A 161 -7.63 -2.54 -13.00
N LEU A 162 -6.31 -2.37 -12.87
CA LEU A 162 -5.43 -3.36 -12.26
C LEU A 162 -5.75 -3.56 -10.77
N MET A 163 -5.99 -2.48 -10.03
CA MET A 163 -6.40 -2.54 -8.61
C MET A 163 -7.74 -3.24 -8.47
N ALA A 164 -8.73 -2.88 -9.29
CA ALA A 164 -10.05 -3.52 -9.28
C ALA A 164 -9.96 -5.03 -9.60
N LEU A 165 -9.11 -5.39 -10.57
CA LEU A 165 -8.89 -6.77 -10.98
C LEU A 165 -8.17 -7.59 -9.91
N LEU A 166 -7.18 -7.01 -9.21
CA LEU A 166 -6.54 -7.65 -8.05
C LEU A 166 -7.53 -7.90 -6.91
N MET A 167 -8.33 -6.90 -6.53
CA MET A 167 -9.36 -7.05 -5.49
C MET A 167 -10.39 -8.10 -5.90
N GLY A 168 -10.87 -8.08 -7.15
CA GLY A 168 -11.80 -9.07 -7.67
C GLY A 168 -11.22 -10.49 -7.66
N CYS A 169 -9.96 -10.66 -8.07
CA CYS A 169 -9.27 -11.95 -8.00
C CYS A 169 -9.18 -12.45 -6.56
N LEU A 170 -8.81 -11.57 -5.62
CA LEU A 170 -8.71 -11.91 -4.21
C LEU A 170 -10.05 -12.43 -3.67
N SER A 171 -11.13 -11.68 -3.85
CA SER A 171 -12.47 -12.07 -3.39
C SER A 171 -13.02 -13.31 -4.11
N MET A 172 -12.64 -13.55 -5.37
CA MET A 172 -13.01 -14.78 -6.09
C MET A 172 -12.27 -16.00 -5.53
N GLU A 173 -10.97 -15.89 -5.28
CA GLU A 173 -10.16 -16.98 -4.74
C GLU A 173 -10.57 -17.35 -3.31
N GLN A 174 -10.93 -16.37 -2.47
CA GLN A 174 -11.48 -16.63 -1.14
C GLN A 174 -12.74 -17.52 -1.18
N ARG A 175 -13.64 -17.27 -2.14
CA ARG A 175 -14.90 -18.03 -2.27
C ARG A 175 -14.71 -19.46 -2.75
N ARG A 176 -13.54 -19.80 -3.30
CA ARG A 176 -13.26 -21.16 -3.77
C ARG A 176 -13.03 -22.16 -2.62
N GLY A 177 -12.86 -21.66 -1.40
CA GLY A 177 -12.80 -22.47 -0.20
C GLY A 177 -11.46 -23.18 0.01
N PRO A 178 -11.28 -23.82 1.18
CA PRO A 178 -10.05 -24.53 1.53
C PRO A 178 -9.83 -25.75 0.63
N GLY A 179 -8.58 -26.03 0.29
CA GLY A 179 -8.18 -27.21 -0.51
C GLY A 179 -8.04 -26.97 -2.02
N VAL A 180 -8.44 -25.80 -2.53
CA VAL A 180 -8.17 -25.39 -3.92
C VAL A 180 -6.92 -24.50 -3.95
N ALA A 181 -5.96 -24.84 -4.80
CA ALA A 181 -4.76 -24.02 -4.98
C ALA A 181 -5.15 -22.63 -5.51
N PRO A 182 -4.78 -21.53 -4.83
CA PRO A 182 -5.13 -20.18 -5.27
C PRO A 182 -4.34 -19.77 -6.51
N GLY A 183 -4.92 -18.88 -7.30
CA GLY A 183 -4.27 -18.20 -8.42
C GLY A 183 -4.83 -18.57 -9.79
N ARG A 184 -5.88 -19.39 -9.88
CA ARG A 184 -6.55 -19.66 -11.16
C ARG A 184 -7.21 -18.40 -11.72
N MET A 185 -7.86 -17.62 -10.86
CA MET A 185 -8.49 -16.35 -11.23
C MET A 185 -7.45 -15.33 -11.63
N THR A 186 -6.35 -15.25 -10.87
CA THR A 186 -5.21 -14.38 -11.20
C THR A 186 -4.58 -14.76 -12.53
N ALA A 187 -4.42 -16.07 -12.83
CA ALA A 187 -3.89 -16.54 -14.10
C ALA A 187 -4.78 -16.11 -15.28
N LEU A 188 -6.09 -16.37 -15.19
CA LEU A 188 -7.05 -15.93 -16.22
C LEU A 188 -7.01 -14.42 -16.42
N ALA A 189 -6.92 -13.67 -15.32
CA ALA A 189 -6.84 -12.23 -15.36
C ALA A 189 -5.52 -11.76 -16.00
N CYS A 190 -4.38 -12.37 -15.66
CA CYS A 190 -3.09 -12.09 -16.29
C CYS A 190 -3.11 -12.35 -17.79
N ASP A 191 -3.73 -13.44 -18.24
CA ASP A 191 -3.87 -13.75 -19.67
C ASP A 191 -4.69 -12.67 -20.40
N SER A 192 -5.70 -12.08 -19.74
CA SER A 192 -6.49 -10.98 -20.31
C SER A 192 -5.74 -9.64 -20.42
N LEU A 193 -4.62 -9.49 -19.71
CA LEU A 193 -3.76 -8.30 -19.76
C LEU A 193 -2.71 -8.38 -20.87
N ARG A 194 -2.46 -9.58 -21.42
CA ARG A 194 -1.49 -9.77 -22.49
C ARG A 194 -1.92 -9.03 -23.77
N PRO A 195 -0.98 -8.62 -24.64
CA PRO A 195 -1.32 -7.99 -25.91
C PRO A 195 -2.07 -9.00 -26.79
N GLY A 196 -3.26 -8.63 -27.27
CA GLY A 196 -4.09 -9.50 -28.12
C GLY A 196 -4.86 -8.69 -29.16
N ARG A 197 -5.14 -9.30 -30.33
CA ARG A 197 -5.82 -8.63 -31.46
C ARG A 197 -7.34 -8.51 -31.29
N ASN A 198 -7.96 -9.30 -30.41
CA ASN A 198 -9.40 -9.38 -30.22
C ASN A 198 -9.80 -9.05 -28.78
N VAL A 199 -9.54 -7.81 -28.39
CA VAL A 199 -9.93 -7.33 -27.06
C VAL A 199 -11.34 -6.79 -27.09
N THR A 200 -12.17 -7.16 -26.12
CA THR A 200 -13.52 -6.60 -25.97
C THR A 200 -13.40 -5.09 -25.78
N LYS A 201 -13.76 -4.33 -26.81
CA LYS A 201 -13.81 -2.86 -26.74
C LYS A 201 -15.07 -2.47 -25.98
N LEU A 202 -14.91 -2.11 -24.72
CA LEU A 202 -15.94 -1.36 -24.02
C LEU A 202 -15.89 0.10 -24.50
N PRO A 203 -17.02 0.82 -24.50
CA PRO A 203 -16.98 2.27 -24.65
C PRO A 203 -15.97 2.81 -23.62
N PRO A 204 -15.13 3.80 -23.96
CA PRO A 204 -14.28 4.43 -22.97
C PRO A 204 -15.19 4.83 -21.80
N ASN A 205 -14.76 4.52 -20.56
CA ASN A 205 -15.44 5.02 -19.37
C ASN A 205 -15.78 6.49 -19.65
N PRO A 206 -17.07 6.90 -19.57
CA PRO A 206 -17.44 8.26 -19.88
C PRO A 206 -16.47 9.12 -19.06
N PRO A 207 -15.67 10.00 -19.69
CA PRO A 207 -14.70 10.79 -18.95
C PRO A 207 -15.49 11.41 -17.81
N VAL A 208 -15.12 11.08 -16.56
CA VAL A 208 -15.84 11.53 -15.36
C VAL A 208 -16.27 12.94 -15.67
N SER A 209 -17.58 13.14 -15.84
CA SER A 209 -18.10 14.36 -16.44
C SER A 209 -17.65 15.51 -15.55
N ARG A 210 -16.53 16.12 -15.92
CA ARG A 210 -15.95 17.23 -15.18
C ARG A 210 -16.78 18.49 -15.44
N ASN A 211 -17.79 18.42 -16.30
CA ASN A 211 -18.88 19.38 -16.39
C ASN A 211 -19.77 19.23 -15.16
N GLU A 212 -19.24 19.60 -13.99
CA GLU A 212 -20.05 19.91 -12.82
C GLU A 212 -21.05 20.99 -13.26
N THR A 213 -22.33 20.64 -13.34
CA THR A 213 -23.40 21.61 -13.65
C THR A 213 -23.74 22.46 -12.42
N ARG A 214 -23.13 22.18 -11.27
CA ARG A 214 -23.40 22.80 -9.97
C ARG A 214 -22.14 23.22 -9.25
N CYS A 215 -22.20 24.37 -8.61
CA CYS A 215 -21.06 25.01 -7.97
C CYS A 215 -20.73 24.32 -6.65
N ALA A 216 -19.48 23.91 -6.44
CA ALA A 216 -19.03 23.24 -5.22
C ALA A 216 -19.12 24.09 -3.93
N VAL A 217 -19.55 25.36 -4.00
CA VAL A 217 -19.61 26.30 -2.87
C VAL A 217 -21.03 26.77 -2.55
N CYS A 218 -21.86 26.96 -3.57
CA CYS A 218 -23.22 27.49 -3.42
C CYS A 218 -24.29 26.64 -4.09
N ASP A 219 -23.91 25.52 -4.72
CA ASP A 219 -24.80 24.59 -5.42
C ASP A 219 -25.58 25.21 -6.62
N GLY A 220 -25.29 26.47 -6.96
CA GLY A 220 -25.86 27.15 -8.12
C GLY A 220 -25.31 26.65 -9.47
N PRO A 221 -26.01 26.92 -10.58
CA PRO A 221 -25.63 26.41 -11.89
C PRO A 221 -24.26 26.93 -12.33
N VAL A 222 -23.43 26.07 -12.92
CA VAL A 222 -22.14 26.44 -13.49
C VAL A 222 -22.23 26.37 -15.01
N PRO A 223 -21.74 27.38 -15.75
CA PRO A 223 -21.69 27.33 -17.21
C PRO A 223 -20.87 26.13 -17.69
N SER A 224 -21.45 25.29 -18.54
CA SER A 224 -20.70 24.20 -19.17
C SER A 224 -19.65 24.79 -20.11
N ALA A 225 -18.39 24.41 -19.89
CA ALA A 225 -17.32 24.78 -20.81
C ALA A 225 -17.43 23.92 -22.07
N ARG A 226 -17.52 24.55 -23.25
CA ARG A 226 -17.51 23.82 -24.54
C ARG A 226 -16.13 23.25 -24.88
N THR A 227 -15.05 23.87 -24.39
CA THR A 227 -13.68 23.39 -24.49
C THR A 227 -12.88 23.84 -23.26
N GLY A 228 -11.87 23.06 -22.86
CA GLY A 228 -10.94 23.40 -21.76
C GLY A 228 -11.27 22.78 -20.40
N ARG A 229 -10.58 23.24 -19.35
CA ARG A 229 -10.79 22.76 -17.97
C ARG A 229 -12.17 23.24 -17.49
N PRO A 230 -13.08 22.35 -17.13
CA PRO A 230 -14.43 22.74 -16.80
C PRO A 230 -14.49 23.52 -15.48
N ALA A 231 -15.43 24.45 -15.43
CA ALA A 231 -15.59 25.35 -14.30
C ALA A 231 -16.12 24.57 -13.09
N ARG A 232 -15.41 24.65 -11.98
CA ARG A 232 -15.79 24.05 -10.68
C ARG A 232 -16.64 24.98 -9.81
N TYR A 233 -16.79 26.23 -10.24
CA TYR A 233 -17.39 27.32 -9.48
C TYR A 233 -18.17 28.23 -10.42
N CYS A 234 -19.36 28.67 -10.01
CA CYS A 234 -20.24 29.50 -10.84
C CYS A 234 -19.68 30.90 -11.15
N GLY A 235 -18.66 31.37 -10.41
CA GLY A 235 -18.07 32.69 -10.63
C GLY A 235 -16.90 33.01 -9.70
N ALA A 236 -16.33 34.21 -9.86
CA ALA A 236 -15.24 34.73 -9.04
C ALA A 236 -15.52 34.72 -7.52
N PRO A 237 -16.75 35.04 -7.04
CA PRO A 237 -17.04 35.02 -5.60
C PRO A 237 -16.88 33.62 -4.98
N CYS A 238 -17.41 32.58 -5.63
CA CYS A 238 -17.28 31.20 -5.15
C CYS A 238 -15.83 30.70 -5.24
N ARG A 239 -15.07 31.11 -6.27
CA ARG A 239 -13.63 30.83 -6.37
C ARG A 239 -12.86 31.43 -5.19
N GLN A 240 -13.12 32.69 -4.86
CA GLN A 240 -12.47 33.39 -3.75
C GLN A 240 -12.84 32.77 -2.39
N LYS A 241 -14.11 32.39 -2.18
CA LYS A 241 -14.55 31.71 -0.96
C LYS A 241 -13.84 30.37 -0.78
N ALA A 242 -13.80 29.53 -1.82
CA ALA A 242 -13.07 28.26 -1.78
C ALA A 242 -11.56 28.43 -1.55
N HIS A 243 -10.95 29.48 -2.13
CA HIS A 243 -9.54 29.79 -1.88
C HIS A 243 -9.29 30.16 -0.42
N ARG A 244 -10.15 30.99 0.18
CA ARG A 244 -10.06 31.38 1.60
C ARG A 244 -10.24 30.17 2.53
N GLU A 245 -11.19 29.28 2.23
CA GLU A 245 -11.40 28.05 3.01
C GLU A 245 -10.19 27.12 2.94
N ARG A 246 -9.59 26.93 1.76
CA ARG A 246 -8.36 26.15 1.60
C ARG A 246 -7.17 26.79 2.31
N ALA A 247 -7.04 28.10 2.25
CA ALA A 247 -6.00 28.83 2.98
C ALA A 247 -6.16 28.63 4.49
N ARG A 248 -7.39 28.74 5.02
CA ARG A 248 -7.70 28.47 6.43
C ARG A 248 -7.40 27.02 6.83
N ALA A 249 -7.75 26.05 5.99
CA ALA A 249 -7.47 24.64 6.24
C ALA A 249 -5.96 24.32 6.22
N ARG A 250 -5.17 25.05 5.42
CA ARG A 250 -3.70 24.91 5.39
C ARG A 250 -3.00 25.53 6.60
N THR A 251 -3.58 26.58 7.17
CA THR A 251 -3.06 27.26 8.37
C THR A 251 -3.60 26.69 9.67
N ALA A 252 -4.56 25.75 9.62
CA ALA A 252 -5.05 25.04 10.79
C ALA A 252 -3.96 24.08 11.31
N PRO A 253 -3.73 24.00 12.63
CA PRO A 253 -2.76 23.07 13.19
C PRO A 253 -3.20 21.63 12.88
N GLY A 254 -2.46 20.95 11.99
CA GLY A 254 -2.78 19.61 11.46
C GLY A 254 -2.77 19.49 9.91
N GLY A 255 -2.48 20.55 9.16
CA GLY A 255 -2.36 20.50 7.69
C GLY A 255 -1.08 19.81 7.18
N PRO A 256 -1.10 19.16 6.00
CA PRO A 256 -0.07 18.22 5.54
C PRO A 256 1.19 18.89 4.94
N GLY A 257 1.64 20.01 5.50
CA GLY A 257 2.62 20.89 4.86
C GLY A 257 3.82 21.24 5.72
N ALA A 258 4.63 20.25 6.13
CA ALA A 258 6.01 20.48 6.56
C ALA A 258 6.78 19.15 6.66
N ALA A 259 7.56 18.79 5.64
CA ALA A 259 8.87 18.13 5.75
C ALA A 259 9.42 17.91 4.33
N GLY A 260 10.53 18.58 4.02
CA GLY A 260 11.29 18.43 2.79
C GLY A 260 12.52 17.54 2.95
N ASP A 261 12.99 17.11 1.78
CA ASP A 261 14.34 16.78 1.33
C ASP A 261 15.25 15.75 2.05
N ALA A 262 15.70 14.83 1.18
CA ALA A 262 16.99 14.13 1.09
C ALA A 262 17.43 13.15 2.19
N ALA A 263 17.58 11.87 1.81
CA ALA A 263 18.73 11.03 2.20
C ALA A 263 18.84 9.75 1.36
N ASP A 264 20.03 9.60 0.75
CA ASP A 264 20.84 8.41 0.47
C ASP A 264 20.19 7.03 0.24
N VAL A 265 20.49 6.49 -0.93
CA VAL A 265 20.29 5.11 -1.35
C VAL A 265 21.45 4.27 -0.81
N ALA A 266 21.17 3.43 0.20
CA ALA A 266 22.06 2.38 0.63
C ALA A 266 21.49 1.01 0.22
N ASP A 267 22.24 0.35 -0.67
CA ASP A 267 22.37 -1.09 -0.90
C ASP A 267 21.42 -2.03 -0.14
N VAL A 268 20.43 -2.58 -0.84
CA VAL A 268 19.56 -3.68 -0.35
C VAL A 268 19.36 -4.72 -1.47
N GLY A 269 20.46 -5.30 -1.96
CA GLY A 269 20.45 -6.33 -3.00
C GLY A 269 19.90 -7.72 -2.59
N GLY A 270 19.12 -7.83 -1.51
CA GLY A 270 18.73 -9.13 -0.92
C GLY A 270 17.23 -9.39 -0.75
N LEU A 271 16.34 -8.46 -1.12
CA LEU A 271 14.89 -8.62 -0.93
C LEU A 271 14.17 -9.24 -2.14
N SER A 272 14.77 -9.13 -3.33
CA SER A 272 14.23 -9.68 -4.58
C SER A 272 14.19 -11.22 -4.59
N GLU A 273 15.19 -11.88 -3.99
CA GLU A 273 15.25 -13.34 -3.88
C GLU A 273 14.19 -13.87 -2.92
N VAL A 274 13.96 -13.25 -1.75
CA VAL A 274 13.07 -13.82 -0.71
C VAL A 274 11.60 -13.87 -1.10
N VAL A 275 11.15 -13.01 -2.03
CA VAL A 275 9.77 -13.04 -2.55
C VAL A 275 9.62 -14.00 -3.73
N LEU A 276 10.73 -14.30 -4.43
CA LEU A 276 10.78 -15.24 -5.54
C LEU A 276 11.07 -16.68 -5.07
N GLU A 277 11.87 -16.84 -4.00
CA GLU A 277 12.30 -18.10 -3.35
C GLU A 277 11.40 -18.55 -2.19
N ALA A 278 10.17 -18.02 -2.06
CA ALA A 278 9.14 -18.68 -1.24
C ALA A 278 8.62 -19.96 -1.96
N GLU A 279 9.59 -20.78 -2.38
CA GLU A 279 9.69 -21.68 -3.51
C GLU A 279 9.30 -23.12 -3.15
N VAL A 280 8.80 -23.81 -4.20
CA VAL A 280 8.57 -25.26 -4.36
C VAL A 280 7.47 -25.88 -3.50
#